data_AF-A0A7J8TZ17-F1
#
_entry.id   AF-A0A7J8TZ17-F1
#
_cell.length_a   1.000
_cell.length_b   1.000
_cell.length_c   1.000
_cell.angle_alpha   90.00
_cell.angle_beta   90.00
_cell.angle_gamma   90.00
#
_symmetry.space_group_name_H-M   'P 1'
#
loop_
_entity.id
_entity.type
_entity.pdbx_description
1 polymer ?
#
loop_
_entity_poly.entity_id
_entity_poly.type
_entity_poly.pdbx_seq_one_letter_code
_entity_poly.pdbx_strand_id
1 'polypeptide(L)'
;TNTTTPSQPRIVAEKKEGNVGEEQEDNDDDFFTDIYHSPKLFKLNFEEMENKFKIYIYPDGDPKTFYQTPRKLTGKYASEGYFFQNIRESRFRTEDPDQAHLFFIPISCHKMRGKGTSYENMTIIVQNYLDGLIAKYPYWNRTLGADHFFVTCHDVGVRATEGVPFLVKNAIRVVCSPSYDVGFIPHKDVALPQVLQPFALPAGGNDVENRTSLGFWAGHRNSKIRVILARVWENDTELDISNNRISRATGHLVYQKRFYRTKFCICPGGSQVNSARITDSIHYGCVPVILSNYYDLPFNDILDWQKFAVILRESDVYQLKQILKSISHEEFVSLHNNLVKVQKHFQWNTPPVKFDAFHMVIYELWLRHHVIKY
;
A
#
# COMPACT_ATOMS: atom_id res chain seq x y z
N THR A 1 50.93 -73.01 10.75
CA THR A 1 51.18 -73.48 9.37
C THR A 1 49.93 -73.21 8.55
N ASN A 2 50.04 -72.33 7.55
CA ASN A 2 49.36 -72.26 6.24
C ASN A 2 47.95 -72.90 6.12
N THR A 3 46.90 -72.26 5.60
CA THR A 3 46.85 -71.52 4.32
C THR A 3 45.48 -70.85 4.14
N THR A 4 45.53 -69.66 3.55
CA THR A 4 44.59 -69.01 2.61
C THR A 4 43.21 -69.64 2.32
N THR A 5 42.17 -68.81 2.40
CA THR A 5 40.84 -69.04 1.79
C THR A 5 40.41 -67.78 1.00
N PRO A 6 39.66 -67.91 -0.12
CA PRO A 6 39.51 -66.86 -1.12
C PRO A 6 38.23 -66.00 -0.96
N SER A 7 38.17 -64.95 -1.77
CA SER A 7 37.24 -63.81 -1.77
C SER A 7 35.83 -64.04 -2.34
N GLN A 8 34.86 -63.39 -1.69
CA GLN A 8 33.57 -62.80 -2.16
C GLN A 8 32.46 -63.74 -2.70
N PRO A 9 31.15 -63.35 -2.67
CA PRO A 9 30.58 -61.99 -2.59
C PRO A 9 29.49 -61.75 -1.53
N ARG A 10 29.22 -60.46 -1.28
CA ARG A 10 28.30 -59.91 -0.28
C ARG A 10 26.90 -59.76 -0.89
N ILE A 11 25.89 -60.44 -0.33
CA ILE A 11 24.48 -60.29 -0.67
C ILE A 11 23.85 -59.28 0.30
N VAL A 12 23.13 -58.31 -0.28
CA VAL A 12 22.36 -57.27 0.42
C VAL A 12 21.05 -57.87 0.90
N ALA A 13 20.68 -57.63 2.16
CA ALA A 13 19.33 -57.85 2.67
C ALA A 13 18.90 -56.62 3.49
N GLU A 14 17.79 -56.03 3.05
CA GLU A 14 17.13 -54.87 3.65
C GLU A 14 16.58 -55.20 5.05
N LYS A 15 16.71 -54.24 5.97
CA LYS A 15 15.83 -54.12 7.13
C LYS A 15 15.18 -52.74 7.10
N LYS A 16 13.85 -52.75 7.01
CA LYS A 16 12.99 -51.60 7.28
C LYS A 16 13.04 -51.28 8.77
N GLU A 17 13.41 -50.06 9.11
CA GLU A 17 12.99 -49.40 10.36
C GLU A 17 12.27 -48.11 9.96
N GLY A 18 11.04 -47.98 10.46
CA GLY A 18 10.19 -46.84 10.19
C GLY A 18 10.71 -45.62 10.94
N ASN A 19 10.90 -44.53 10.20
CA ASN A 19 11.15 -43.23 10.81
C ASN A 19 9.80 -42.52 10.96
N VAL A 20 9.45 -42.24 12.20
CA VAL A 20 8.37 -41.31 12.57
C VAL A 20 8.72 -39.98 11.91
N GLY A 21 7.87 -39.52 11.00
CA GLY A 21 8.03 -38.21 10.39
C GLY A 21 7.95 -37.16 11.48
N GLU A 22 9.07 -36.47 11.73
CA GLU A 22 9.04 -35.16 12.35
C GLU A 22 8.20 -34.27 11.44
N GLU A 23 7.02 -33.90 11.93
CA GLU A 23 6.23 -32.82 11.34
C GLU A 23 7.13 -31.59 11.33
N GLN A 24 7.48 -31.17 10.12
CA GLN A 24 8.17 -29.92 9.86
C GLN A 24 7.18 -28.82 10.23
N GLU A 25 7.19 -28.38 11.48
CA GLU A 25 6.53 -27.13 11.88
C GLU A 25 7.11 -26.02 10.99
N ASP A 26 6.28 -25.49 10.11
CA ASP A 26 6.62 -24.41 9.19
C ASP A 26 7.24 -23.25 9.97
N ASN A 27 8.42 -22.80 9.55
CA ASN A 27 9.12 -21.60 10.03
C ASN A 27 8.33 -20.28 9.82
N ASP A 28 7.05 -20.35 9.43
CA ASP A 28 6.15 -19.21 9.24
C ASP A 28 5.67 -18.58 10.57
N ASP A 29 5.92 -19.22 11.72
CA ASP A 29 5.53 -18.67 13.03
C ASP A 29 6.40 -17.49 13.49
N ASP A 30 7.62 -17.33 12.96
CA ASP A 30 8.47 -16.15 13.20
C ASP A 30 8.12 -14.96 12.27
N PHE A 31 7.19 -15.15 11.33
CA PHE A 31 6.80 -14.14 10.35
C PHE A 31 5.79 -13.11 10.90
N PHE A 32 5.12 -13.44 12.01
CA PHE A 32 4.11 -12.60 12.66
C PHE A 32 4.69 -11.83 13.84
N THR A 33 5.59 -10.92 13.48
CA THR A 33 6.31 -10.04 14.41
C THR A 33 5.38 -9.06 15.14
N ASP A 34 5.85 -8.44 16.23
CA ASP A 34 5.15 -7.43 17.06
C ASP A 34 4.73 -6.13 16.33
N ILE A 35 4.84 -6.07 15.00
CA ILE A 35 4.44 -4.93 14.15
C ILE A 35 2.95 -4.93 13.79
N TYR A 36 2.22 -6.03 14.01
CA TYR A 36 0.78 -6.11 13.77
C TYR A 36 0.01 -5.81 15.05
N HIS A 37 -1.15 -5.16 14.94
CA HIS A 37 -2.04 -4.96 16.08
C HIS A 37 -2.56 -6.27 16.68
N SER A 38 -2.78 -7.28 15.84
CA SER A 38 -3.25 -8.60 16.27
C SER A 38 -2.70 -9.70 15.34
N PRO A 39 -1.43 -10.12 15.53
CA PRO A 39 -0.74 -11.00 14.57
C PRO A 39 -1.44 -12.34 14.36
N LYS A 40 -1.92 -12.97 15.45
CA LYS A 40 -2.66 -14.25 15.40
C LYS A 40 -3.98 -14.14 14.63
N LEU A 41 -4.76 -13.08 14.89
CA LEU A 41 -6.02 -12.85 14.22
C LEU A 41 -5.80 -12.52 12.74
N PHE A 42 -4.78 -11.71 12.44
CA PHE A 42 -4.40 -11.41 11.07
C PHE A 42 -4.04 -12.68 10.29
N LYS A 43 -3.19 -13.57 10.83
CA LYS A 43 -2.82 -14.85 10.20
C LYS A 43 -4.07 -15.68 9.84
N LEU A 44 -4.94 -15.93 10.82
CA LEU A 44 -6.15 -16.74 10.63
C LEU A 44 -7.11 -16.12 9.60
N ASN A 45 -7.40 -14.83 9.71
CA ASN A 45 -8.32 -14.14 8.81
C ASN A 45 -7.73 -14.01 7.39
N PHE A 46 -6.41 -13.87 7.27
CA PHE A 46 -5.74 -13.77 5.97
C PHE A 46 -5.80 -15.11 5.24
N GLU A 47 -5.56 -16.23 5.93
CA GLU A 47 -5.74 -17.57 5.36
C GLU A 47 -7.19 -17.83 4.93
N GLU A 48 -8.16 -17.40 5.72
CA GLU A 48 -9.58 -17.48 5.36
C GLU A 48 -9.90 -16.65 4.11
N MET A 49 -9.45 -15.39 4.07
CA MET A 49 -9.59 -14.52 2.90
C MET A 49 -8.99 -15.18 1.66
N GLU A 50 -7.76 -15.68 1.74
CA GLU A 50 -7.10 -16.33 0.61
C GLU A 50 -8.02 -17.45 0.05
N ASN A 51 -8.57 -18.29 0.92
CA ASN A 51 -9.34 -19.46 0.53
C ASN A 51 -10.76 -19.13 0.02
N LYS A 52 -11.43 -18.15 0.63
CA LYS A 52 -12.86 -17.92 0.39
C LYS A 52 -13.16 -16.70 -0.46
N PHE A 53 -12.32 -15.67 -0.43
CA PHE A 53 -12.72 -14.37 -0.98
C PHE A 53 -12.84 -14.40 -2.50
N LYS A 54 -13.98 -13.89 -2.99
CA LYS A 54 -14.32 -13.83 -4.41
C LYS A 54 -14.83 -12.45 -4.78
N ILE A 55 -14.29 -11.90 -5.85
CA ILE A 55 -14.59 -10.58 -6.38
C ILE A 55 -15.06 -10.74 -7.83
N TYR A 56 -16.27 -10.27 -8.11
CA TYR A 56 -16.77 -10.15 -9.47
C TYR A 56 -16.33 -8.83 -10.07
N ILE A 57 -15.83 -8.84 -11.30
CA ILE A 57 -15.44 -7.62 -12.01
C ILE A 57 -16.48 -7.35 -13.08
N TYR A 58 -17.09 -6.16 -13.10
CA TYR A 58 -18.04 -5.82 -14.14
C TYR A 58 -17.39 -5.92 -15.54
N PRO A 59 -18.03 -6.63 -16.49
CA PRO A 59 -17.42 -6.92 -17.79
C PRO A 59 -17.50 -5.72 -18.74
N ASP A 60 -18.18 -4.63 -18.36
CA ASP A 60 -18.43 -3.43 -19.16
C ASP A 60 -17.19 -2.55 -19.42
N GLY A 61 -16.00 -3.15 -19.43
CA GLY A 61 -14.78 -2.52 -19.90
C GLY A 61 -14.57 -2.68 -21.40
N ASP A 62 -15.33 -1.95 -22.21
CA ASP A 62 -15.07 -1.88 -23.66
C ASP A 62 -13.61 -1.44 -23.92
N PRO A 63 -12.84 -2.14 -24.79
CA PRO A 63 -11.52 -1.75 -25.24
C PRO A 63 -11.34 -0.30 -25.73
N LYS A 64 -12.43 0.40 -26.05
CA LYS A 64 -12.44 1.83 -26.47
C LYS A 64 -12.76 2.81 -25.33
N THR A 65 -13.06 2.34 -24.12
CA THR A 65 -13.55 3.15 -22.99
C THR A 65 -12.53 3.31 -21.85
N PHE A 66 -12.94 3.99 -20.77
CA PHE A 66 -12.10 4.40 -19.62
C PHE A 66 -11.87 3.29 -18.58
N TYR A 67 -12.12 2.02 -18.91
CA TYR A 67 -12.25 0.92 -17.94
C TYR A 67 -11.16 -0.17 -18.08
N GLN A 68 -10.00 0.22 -18.58
CA GLN A 68 -8.86 -0.68 -18.82
C GLN A 68 -7.79 -0.57 -17.74
N THR A 69 -6.98 -1.62 -17.61
CA THR A 69 -5.67 -1.54 -16.96
C THR A 69 -4.89 -0.33 -17.53
N PRO A 70 -4.36 0.55 -16.66
CA PRO A 70 -3.51 1.66 -17.08
C PRO A 70 -2.40 1.21 -18.03
N ARG A 71 -2.15 1.99 -19.10
CA ARG A 71 -1.15 1.64 -20.15
C ARG A 71 0.28 1.57 -19.61
N LYS A 72 0.56 2.20 -18.48
CA LYS A 72 1.87 2.24 -17.83
C LYS A 72 1.67 2.15 -16.32
N LEU A 73 2.30 1.17 -15.69
CA LEU A 73 2.35 0.95 -14.24
C LEU A 73 3.40 1.84 -13.58
N THR A 74 3.46 3.12 -13.95
CA THR A 74 4.55 4.01 -13.50
C THR A 74 4.04 5.37 -13.05
N GLY A 75 4.87 6.03 -12.23
CA GLY A 75 4.57 7.34 -11.70
C GLY A 75 3.40 7.32 -10.71
N LYS A 76 2.75 8.47 -10.53
CA LYS A 76 1.75 8.71 -9.46
C LYS A 76 0.46 7.88 -9.53
N TYR A 77 0.30 7.07 -10.57
CA TYR A 77 -0.84 6.16 -10.77
C TYR A 77 -0.42 4.68 -10.75
N ALA A 78 0.83 4.38 -10.37
CA ALA A 78 1.36 3.02 -10.39
C ALA A 78 0.52 2.07 -9.54
N SER A 79 0.16 2.42 -8.29
CA SER A 79 -0.67 1.58 -7.42
C SER A 79 -2.04 1.23 -8.01
N GLU A 80 -2.73 2.21 -8.62
CA GLU A 80 -4.00 1.95 -9.34
C GLU A 80 -3.77 0.97 -10.49
N GLY A 81 -2.68 1.16 -11.24
CA GLY A 81 -2.29 0.25 -12.31
C GLY A 81 -2.04 -1.18 -11.86
N TYR A 82 -1.20 -1.35 -10.83
CA TYR A 82 -0.86 -2.66 -10.28
C TYR A 82 -2.11 -3.36 -9.75
N PHE A 83 -2.97 -2.64 -9.03
CA PHE A 83 -4.24 -3.21 -8.55
C PHE A 83 -5.10 -3.72 -9.72
N PHE A 84 -5.30 -2.90 -10.76
CA PHE A 84 -6.10 -3.27 -11.93
C PHE A 84 -5.54 -4.51 -12.66
N GLN A 85 -4.22 -4.64 -12.75
CA GLN A 85 -3.62 -5.81 -13.36
C GLN A 85 -3.78 -7.04 -12.46
N ASN A 86 -3.31 -6.94 -11.22
CA ASN A 86 -3.25 -8.07 -10.31
C ASN A 86 -4.65 -8.64 -10.00
N ILE A 87 -5.68 -7.81 -9.83
CA ILE A 87 -7.04 -8.31 -9.54
C ILE A 87 -7.57 -9.20 -10.68
N ARG A 88 -7.26 -8.87 -11.94
CA ARG A 88 -7.73 -9.62 -13.11
C ARG A 88 -7.07 -10.98 -13.27
N GLU A 89 -5.84 -11.09 -12.79
CA GLU A 89 -4.98 -12.28 -12.89
C GLU A 89 -4.96 -13.10 -11.58
N SER A 90 -5.56 -12.59 -10.51
CA SER A 90 -5.56 -13.22 -9.18
C SER A 90 -6.64 -14.31 -9.00
N ARG A 91 -6.38 -15.21 -8.04
CA ARG A 91 -7.33 -16.24 -7.55
C ARG A 91 -8.63 -15.68 -6.94
N PHE A 92 -8.64 -14.39 -6.61
CA PHE A 92 -9.78 -13.70 -6.01
C PHE A 92 -10.86 -13.39 -7.04
N ARG A 93 -10.53 -13.36 -8.34
CA ARG A 93 -11.52 -13.12 -9.39
C ARG A 93 -12.48 -14.29 -9.52
N THR A 94 -13.77 -13.99 -9.67
CA THR A 94 -14.81 -14.95 -10.11
C THR A 94 -15.53 -14.42 -11.34
N GLU A 95 -15.89 -15.32 -12.25
CA GLU A 95 -16.81 -15.03 -13.36
C GLU A 95 -18.28 -15.26 -12.97
N ASP A 96 -18.51 -15.94 -11.85
CA ASP A 96 -19.83 -16.18 -11.29
C ASP A 96 -20.16 -15.10 -10.24
N PRO A 97 -21.12 -14.19 -10.51
CA PRO A 97 -21.51 -13.12 -9.61
C PRO A 97 -22.24 -13.64 -8.36
N ASP A 98 -22.82 -14.83 -8.37
CA ASP A 98 -23.51 -15.40 -7.21
C ASP A 98 -22.52 -15.91 -6.15
N GLN A 99 -21.27 -16.19 -6.55
CA GLN A 99 -20.18 -16.52 -5.64
C GLN A 99 -19.45 -15.28 -5.10
N ALA A 100 -19.76 -14.09 -5.61
CA ALA A 100 -19.02 -12.88 -5.31
C ALA A 100 -19.38 -12.28 -3.95
N HIS A 101 -18.34 -12.00 -3.16
CA HIS A 101 -18.42 -11.28 -1.90
C HIS A 101 -18.44 -9.76 -2.14
N LEU A 102 -17.64 -9.28 -3.10
CA LEU A 102 -17.61 -7.88 -3.54
C LEU A 102 -17.65 -7.75 -5.06
N PHE A 103 -18.08 -6.58 -5.53
CA PHE A 103 -18.19 -6.22 -6.94
C PHE A 103 -17.24 -5.05 -7.26
N PHE A 104 -16.27 -5.30 -8.14
CA PHE A 104 -15.32 -4.29 -8.57
C PHE A 104 -15.87 -3.49 -9.76
N ILE A 105 -15.97 -2.17 -9.58
CA ILE A 105 -16.36 -1.20 -10.61
C ILE A 105 -15.08 -0.62 -11.26
N PRO A 106 -14.73 -1.02 -12.51
CA PRO A 106 -13.43 -0.75 -13.11
C PRO A 106 -13.27 0.68 -13.68
N ILE A 107 -13.55 1.74 -12.91
CA ILE A 107 -13.40 3.15 -13.34
C ILE A 107 -11.92 3.57 -13.34
N SER A 108 -11.38 4.04 -14.48
CA SER A 108 -10.04 4.67 -14.54
C SER A 108 -10.11 6.16 -14.90
N CYS A 109 -10.16 7.02 -13.89
CA CYS A 109 -10.12 8.48 -14.02
C CYS A 109 -8.79 8.96 -14.64
N HIS A 110 -7.70 8.20 -14.47
CA HIS A 110 -6.40 8.47 -15.10
C HIS A 110 -6.51 8.60 -16.63
N LYS A 111 -7.26 7.69 -17.27
CA LYS A 111 -7.45 7.71 -18.73
C LYS A 111 -8.25 8.94 -19.17
N MET A 112 -9.24 9.37 -18.39
CA MET A 112 -10.02 10.58 -18.67
C MET A 112 -9.12 11.83 -18.67
N ARG A 113 -8.22 11.94 -17.68
CA ARG A 113 -7.21 13.00 -17.62
C ARG A 113 -6.26 12.96 -18.81
N GLY A 114 -5.81 11.78 -19.21
CA GLY A 114 -4.93 11.59 -20.37
C GLY A 114 -5.55 12.08 -21.70
N LYS A 115 -6.89 12.13 -21.79
CA LYS A 115 -7.63 12.70 -22.93
C LYS A 115 -7.93 14.20 -22.79
N GLY A 116 -7.50 14.85 -21.71
CA GLY A 116 -7.77 16.28 -21.47
C GLY A 116 -9.21 16.59 -21.02
N THR A 117 -9.92 15.60 -20.48
CA THR A 117 -11.31 15.78 -19.98
C THR A 117 -11.31 16.71 -18.77
N SER A 118 -12.26 17.67 -18.69
CA SER A 118 -12.44 18.51 -17.51
C SER A 118 -13.04 17.72 -16.34
N TYR A 119 -12.91 18.21 -15.10
CA TYR A 119 -13.43 17.49 -13.92
C TYR A 119 -14.95 17.34 -13.93
N GLU A 120 -15.67 18.34 -14.45
CA GLU A 120 -17.13 18.33 -14.60
C GLU A 120 -17.54 17.21 -15.57
N ASN A 121 -16.84 17.11 -16.71
CA ASN A 121 -17.08 16.06 -17.69
C ASN A 121 -16.67 14.68 -17.17
N MET A 122 -15.61 14.56 -16.36
CA MET A 122 -15.26 13.29 -15.70
C MET A 122 -16.38 12.82 -14.79
N THR A 123 -16.96 13.73 -14.01
CA THR A 123 -18.09 13.42 -13.11
C THR A 123 -19.29 12.90 -13.89
N ILE A 124 -19.65 13.56 -15.00
CA ILE A 124 -20.75 13.13 -15.88
C ILE A 124 -20.46 11.74 -16.47
N ILE A 125 -19.24 11.47 -16.91
CA ILE A 125 -18.85 10.16 -17.45
C ILE A 125 -18.99 9.07 -16.38
N VAL A 126 -18.53 9.33 -15.16
CA VAL A 126 -18.65 8.37 -14.04
C VAL A 126 -20.12 8.12 -13.69
N GLN A 127 -20.94 9.18 -13.60
CA GLN A 127 -22.36 9.06 -13.32
C GLN A 127 -23.08 8.22 -14.39
N ASN A 128 -22.88 8.54 -15.68
CA ASN A 128 -23.48 7.78 -16.78
C ASN A 128 -23.06 6.31 -16.79
N TYR A 129 -21.81 6.02 -16.41
CA TYR A 129 -21.33 4.65 -16.28
C TYR A 129 -22.04 3.90 -15.17
N LEU A 130 -22.17 4.53 -14.00
CA LEU A 130 -22.89 3.95 -12.87
C LEU A 130 -24.36 3.71 -13.22
N ASP A 131 -25.04 4.67 -13.83
CA ASP A 131 -26.44 4.54 -14.21
C ASP A 131 -26.64 3.40 -15.24
N GLY A 132 -25.74 3.29 -16.21
CA GLY A 132 -25.74 2.17 -17.17
C GLY A 132 -25.50 0.82 -16.49
N LEU A 133 -24.58 0.75 -15.53
CA LEU A 133 -24.29 -0.46 -14.75
C LEU A 133 -25.51 -0.89 -13.93
N ILE A 134 -26.19 0.05 -13.25
CA ILE A 134 -27.39 -0.19 -12.46
C ILE A 134 -28.55 -0.66 -13.35
N ALA A 135 -28.71 -0.07 -14.52
CA ALA A 135 -29.76 -0.44 -15.46
C ALA A 135 -29.53 -1.84 -16.08
N LYS A 136 -28.26 -2.21 -16.29
CA LYS A 136 -27.89 -3.45 -16.99
C LYS A 136 -27.78 -4.66 -16.05
N TYR A 137 -27.33 -4.47 -14.82
CA TYR A 137 -27.06 -5.57 -13.88
C TYR A 137 -27.86 -5.43 -12.59
N PRO A 138 -28.39 -6.53 -12.04
CA PRO A 138 -29.21 -6.47 -10.83
C PRO A 138 -28.39 -6.26 -9.55
N TYR A 139 -27.07 -6.47 -9.58
CA TYR A 139 -26.25 -6.62 -8.37
C TYR A 139 -26.13 -5.36 -7.53
N TRP A 140 -26.12 -4.17 -8.14
CA TRP A 140 -26.08 -2.91 -7.38
C TRP A 140 -27.28 -2.78 -6.43
N ASN A 141 -28.48 -3.13 -6.90
CA ASN A 141 -29.71 -2.98 -6.13
C ASN A 141 -29.83 -3.97 -4.96
N ARG A 142 -28.97 -5.01 -4.89
CA ARG A 142 -28.93 -5.99 -3.80
C ARG A 142 -28.56 -5.36 -2.46
N THR A 143 -27.70 -4.36 -2.48
CA THR A 143 -27.10 -3.71 -1.30
C THR A 143 -27.09 -2.18 -1.43
N LEU A 144 -27.71 -1.65 -2.49
CA LEU A 144 -27.58 -0.27 -2.93
C LEU A 144 -26.12 0.16 -3.17
N GLY A 145 -25.25 -0.78 -3.54
CA GLY A 145 -23.83 -0.52 -3.82
C GLY A 145 -22.88 -0.71 -2.64
N ALA A 146 -23.35 -1.21 -1.48
CA ALA A 146 -22.51 -1.38 -0.30
C ALA A 146 -21.50 -2.55 -0.40
N ASP A 147 -21.75 -3.53 -1.27
CA ASP A 147 -20.80 -4.58 -1.65
C ASP A 147 -20.01 -4.24 -2.93
N HIS A 148 -20.06 -2.97 -3.37
CA HIS A 148 -19.29 -2.49 -4.52
C HIS A 148 -18.08 -1.72 -4.07
N PHE A 149 -17.01 -1.78 -4.87
CA PHE A 149 -15.85 -0.93 -4.65
C PHE A 149 -15.23 -0.45 -5.95
N PHE A 150 -14.48 0.64 -5.87
CA PHE A 150 -13.71 1.18 -6.97
C PHE A 150 -12.36 1.69 -6.48
N VAL A 151 -11.38 1.69 -7.38
CA VAL A 151 -9.99 2.03 -7.05
C VAL A 151 -9.57 3.26 -7.83
N THR A 152 -9.10 4.30 -7.12
CA THR A 152 -8.55 5.49 -7.77
C THR A 152 -7.32 6.00 -7.05
N CYS A 153 -6.36 6.51 -7.80
CA CYS A 153 -5.19 7.16 -7.23
C CYS A 153 -5.12 8.64 -7.63
N HIS A 154 -4.44 9.43 -6.79
CA HIS A 154 -4.23 10.88 -6.96
C HIS A 154 -5.54 11.72 -6.86
N ASP A 155 -5.39 13.04 -6.84
CA ASP A 155 -6.51 14.01 -6.75
C ASP A 155 -7.59 13.85 -7.84
N VAL A 156 -7.22 13.31 -9.01
CA VAL A 156 -8.12 13.17 -10.16
C VAL A 156 -9.27 12.21 -9.86
N GLY A 157 -9.01 11.12 -9.12
CA GLY A 157 -10.04 10.16 -8.75
C GLY A 157 -11.08 10.76 -7.82
N VAL A 158 -10.62 11.52 -6.83
CA VAL A 158 -11.50 12.25 -5.89
C VAL A 158 -12.36 13.25 -6.66
N ARG A 159 -11.75 14.09 -7.50
CA ARG A 159 -12.48 15.10 -8.30
C ARG A 159 -13.46 14.51 -9.31
N ALA A 160 -13.14 13.36 -9.90
CA ALA A 160 -14.02 12.70 -10.86
C ALA A 160 -15.22 12.01 -10.21
N THR A 161 -15.18 11.75 -8.90
CA THR A 161 -16.21 10.98 -8.19
C THR A 161 -16.98 11.82 -7.17
N GLU A 162 -16.46 12.99 -6.73
CA GLU A 162 -17.07 13.83 -5.69
C GLU A 162 -18.52 14.26 -6.01
N GLY A 163 -18.87 14.40 -7.29
CA GLY A 163 -20.22 14.73 -7.75
C GLY A 163 -21.13 13.54 -8.02
N VAL A 164 -20.77 12.31 -7.59
CA VAL A 164 -21.56 11.07 -7.78
C VAL A 164 -21.94 10.50 -6.40
N PRO A 165 -23.00 11.03 -5.73
CA PRO A 165 -23.23 10.78 -4.31
C PRO A 165 -23.48 9.32 -3.95
N PHE A 166 -24.22 8.57 -4.78
CA PHE A 166 -24.51 7.15 -4.52
C PHE A 166 -23.24 6.29 -4.58
N LEU A 167 -22.33 6.60 -5.52
CA LEU A 167 -21.03 5.93 -5.60
C LEU A 167 -20.18 6.22 -4.36
N VAL A 168 -20.04 7.50 -3.99
CA VAL A 168 -19.14 7.92 -2.90
C VAL A 168 -19.67 7.47 -1.53
N LYS A 169 -20.99 7.52 -1.32
CA LYS A 169 -21.59 7.15 -0.03
C LYS A 169 -21.66 5.64 0.15
N ASN A 170 -22.12 4.90 -0.86
CA ASN A 170 -22.47 3.49 -0.66
C ASN A 170 -21.29 2.56 -0.94
N ALA A 171 -20.57 2.76 -2.05
CA ALA A 171 -19.46 1.89 -2.41
C ALA A 171 -18.21 2.14 -1.56
N ILE A 172 -17.41 1.09 -1.36
CA ILE A 172 -16.11 1.15 -0.72
C ILE A 172 -15.14 1.90 -1.66
N ARG A 173 -14.53 2.98 -1.18
CA ARG A 173 -13.55 3.74 -1.96
C ARG A 173 -12.15 3.22 -1.62
N VAL A 174 -11.45 2.64 -2.59
CA VAL A 174 -10.02 2.32 -2.44
C VAL A 174 -9.22 3.47 -3.03
N VAL A 175 -8.67 4.34 -2.18
CA VAL A 175 -8.13 5.62 -2.63
C VAL A 175 -6.70 5.84 -2.19
N CYS A 176 -5.90 6.40 -3.09
CA CYS A 176 -4.63 6.96 -2.70
C CYS A 176 -4.79 8.28 -1.94
N SER A 177 -5.94 8.92 -1.74
CA SER A 177 -5.98 10.18 -0.97
C SER A 177 -6.89 10.05 0.24
N PRO A 178 -6.53 9.23 1.26
CA PRO A 178 -7.38 8.92 2.41
C PRO A 178 -7.37 10.07 3.44
N SER A 179 -7.90 11.23 3.04
CA SER A 179 -8.05 12.38 3.94
C SER A 179 -9.52 12.60 4.28
N TYR A 180 -9.77 12.85 5.56
CA TYR A 180 -11.10 13.18 6.07
C TYR A 180 -11.67 14.45 5.43
N ASP A 181 -10.80 15.39 5.01
CA ASP A 181 -11.18 16.63 4.31
C ASP A 181 -11.83 16.38 2.93
N VAL A 182 -11.68 15.18 2.35
CA VAL A 182 -12.27 14.78 1.06
C VAL A 182 -13.28 13.63 1.22
N GLY A 183 -13.89 13.54 2.40
CA GLY A 183 -14.97 12.59 2.70
C GLY A 183 -14.53 11.14 2.72
N PHE A 184 -13.26 10.86 3.06
CA PHE A 184 -12.81 9.50 3.34
C PHE A 184 -13.44 9.00 4.64
N ILE A 185 -13.98 7.79 4.64
CA ILE A 185 -14.67 7.17 5.77
C ILE A 185 -13.88 5.93 6.21
N PRO A 186 -13.06 5.96 7.28
CA PRO A 186 -12.11 4.88 7.59
C PRO A 186 -12.74 3.50 7.77
N HIS A 187 -13.91 3.43 8.41
CA HIS A 187 -14.61 2.16 8.66
C HIS A 187 -15.26 1.55 7.40
N LYS A 188 -15.22 2.26 6.25
CA LYS A 188 -15.82 1.82 4.99
C LYS A 188 -14.83 1.85 3.83
N ASP A 189 -14.01 2.89 3.73
CA ASP A 189 -13.05 3.12 2.65
C ASP A 189 -11.69 2.50 2.99
N VAL A 190 -10.84 2.33 1.98
CA VAL A 190 -9.51 1.72 2.10
C VAL A 190 -8.43 2.70 1.63
N ALA A 191 -7.43 2.91 2.48
CA ALA A 191 -6.24 3.70 2.15
C ALA A 191 -5.27 2.87 1.28
N LEU A 192 -5.16 3.20 0.00
CA LEU A 192 -4.26 2.54 -0.95
C LEU A 192 -2.85 3.13 -0.83
N PRO A 193 -1.77 2.37 -0.59
CA PRO A 193 -0.42 2.94 -0.56
C PRO A 193 -0.01 3.44 -1.95
N GLN A 194 0.26 4.74 -2.11
CA GLN A 194 0.74 5.30 -3.37
C GLN A 194 2.23 5.03 -3.52
N VAL A 195 2.64 4.28 -4.55
CA VAL A 195 4.05 4.04 -4.87
C VAL A 195 4.47 4.75 -6.16
N LEU A 196 5.78 5.00 -6.30
CA LEU A 196 6.40 5.43 -7.56
C LEU A 196 7.30 4.33 -8.12
N GLN A 197 6.75 3.12 -8.29
CA GLN A 197 7.47 2.01 -8.91
C GLN A 197 7.64 2.20 -10.45
N PRO A 198 8.71 1.64 -11.05
CA PRO A 198 9.81 0.93 -10.40
C PRO A 198 10.70 1.87 -9.56
N PHE A 199 11.14 1.41 -8.39
CA PHE A 199 12.10 2.15 -7.57
C PHE A 199 13.46 2.19 -8.30
N ALA A 200 14.07 3.38 -8.39
CA ALA A 200 15.32 3.52 -9.15
C ALA A 200 16.58 3.10 -8.35
N LEU A 201 16.42 2.79 -7.06
CA LEU A 201 17.45 2.20 -6.19
C LEU A 201 16.82 1.05 -5.36
N PRO A 202 17.62 0.06 -4.91
CA PRO A 202 17.15 -1.09 -4.13
C PRO A 202 16.44 -0.71 -2.81
N ALA A 203 15.82 -1.66 -2.12
CA ALA A 203 15.32 -1.38 -0.77
C ALA A 203 16.49 -1.07 0.20
N GLY A 204 16.24 -0.22 1.20
CA GLY A 204 17.11 -0.08 2.36
C GLY A 204 17.04 -1.30 3.27
N GLY A 205 17.94 -1.44 4.23
CA GLY A 205 18.01 -2.64 5.07
C GLY A 205 18.85 -2.41 6.31
N ASN A 206 19.87 -3.24 6.54
CA ASN A 206 20.80 -3.11 7.68
C ASN A 206 21.80 -1.95 7.47
N ASP A 207 21.29 -0.72 7.37
CA ASP A 207 22.04 0.49 7.03
C ASP A 207 21.94 1.59 8.10
N VAL A 208 21.61 1.24 9.35
CA VAL A 208 21.53 2.14 10.51
C VAL A 208 22.75 3.07 10.60
N GLU A 209 23.97 2.51 10.51
CA GLU A 209 25.23 3.26 10.64
C GLU A 209 25.45 4.27 9.50
N ASN A 210 24.80 4.07 8.35
CA ASN A 210 24.92 4.98 7.20
C ASN A 210 23.99 6.20 7.31
N ARG A 211 23.09 6.23 8.32
CA ARG A 211 22.07 7.27 8.50
C ARG A 211 22.57 8.40 9.38
N THR A 212 23.30 9.32 8.76
CA THR A 212 23.98 10.44 9.43
C THR A 212 23.16 11.72 9.53
N SER A 213 22.19 11.95 8.64
CA SER A 213 21.29 13.11 8.68
C SER A 213 20.12 12.86 9.64
N LEU A 214 19.75 13.86 10.44
CA LEU A 214 18.64 13.74 11.38
C LEU A 214 17.31 13.64 10.65
N GLY A 215 17.00 14.60 9.78
CA GLY A 215 15.71 14.68 9.10
C GLY A 215 15.79 15.14 7.66
N PHE A 216 14.84 14.71 6.82
CA PHE A 216 14.80 15.07 5.40
C PHE A 216 13.38 15.38 4.91
N TRP A 217 13.25 16.44 4.12
CA TRP A 217 12.09 16.70 3.28
C TRP A 217 12.49 17.50 2.03
N ALA A 218 11.99 17.10 0.87
CA ALA A 218 12.06 17.92 -0.34
C ALA A 218 10.71 17.94 -1.06
N GLY A 219 10.13 19.12 -1.31
CA GLY A 219 8.81 19.19 -1.94
C GLY A 219 8.25 20.58 -2.23
N HIS A 220 7.07 20.60 -2.85
CA HIS A 220 6.33 21.84 -3.14
C HIS A 220 5.62 22.36 -1.90
N ARG A 221 5.59 23.68 -1.74
CA ARG A 221 4.84 24.40 -0.69
C ARG A 221 3.35 24.53 -1.04
N ASN A 222 2.69 23.41 -1.30
CA ASN A 222 1.29 23.36 -1.77
C ASN A 222 0.26 23.11 -0.65
N SER A 223 0.66 23.26 0.61
CA SER A 223 -0.21 23.19 1.78
C SER A 223 0.32 24.10 2.89
N LYS A 224 -0.56 24.48 3.82
CA LYS A 224 -0.21 25.34 4.97
C LYS A 224 0.98 24.76 5.74
N ILE A 225 0.94 23.48 6.08
CA ILE A 225 2.02 22.82 6.83
C ILE A 225 3.33 22.73 6.04
N ARG A 226 3.31 22.51 4.73
CA ARG A 226 4.53 22.50 3.89
C ARG A 226 5.18 23.87 3.76
N VAL A 227 4.37 24.94 3.74
CA VAL A 227 4.87 26.33 3.80
C VAL A 227 5.56 26.57 5.14
N ILE A 228 4.93 26.16 6.25
CA ILE A 228 5.49 26.34 7.60
C ILE A 228 6.78 25.52 7.76
N LEU A 229 6.77 24.24 7.40
CA LEU A 229 7.95 23.36 7.49
C LEU A 229 9.15 23.95 6.76
N ALA A 230 8.96 24.38 5.50
CA ALA A 230 10.03 25.01 4.74
C ALA A 230 10.50 26.32 5.39
N ARG A 231 9.58 27.20 5.79
CA ARG A 231 9.94 28.50 6.36
C ARG A 231 10.70 28.38 7.69
N VAL A 232 10.35 27.40 8.52
CA VAL A 232 10.96 27.23 9.85
C VAL A 232 12.31 26.53 9.74
N TRP A 233 12.47 25.56 8.83
CA TRP A 233 13.60 24.62 8.87
C TRP A 233 14.51 24.61 7.61
N GLU A 234 14.26 25.40 6.57
CA GLU A 234 15.09 25.37 5.34
C GLU A 234 16.56 25.78 5.53
N ASN A 235 16.90 26.45 6.62
CA ASN A 235 18.26 26.88 6.96
C ASN A 235 18.89 26.07 8.11
N ASP A 236 18.27 24.95 8.52
CA ASP A 236 18.81 24.11 9.59
C ASP A 236 19.97 23.25 9.09
N THR A 237 20.90 22.90 9.99
CA THR A 237 22.10 22.12 9.65
C THR A 237 21.92 20.62 9.82
N GLU A 238 20.93 20.18 10.62
CA GLU A 238 20.65 18.77 10.90
C GLU A 238 19.40 18.28 10.13
N LEU A 239 18.47 19.19 9.82
CA LEU A 239 17.30 18.91 8.97
C LEU A 239 17.54 19.38 7.53
N ASP A 240 17.69 18.44 6.60
CA ASP A 240 17.79 18.71 5.16
C ASP A 240 16.40 18.99 4.57
N ILE A 241 15.97 20.25 4.64
CA ILE A 241 14.66 20.73 4.18
C ILE A 241 14.83 21.56 2.91
N SER A 242 14.29 21.08 1.78
CA SER A 242 14.40 21.74 0.48
C SER A 242 13.04 22.05 -0.15
N ASN A 243 12.86 23.30 -0.54
CA ASN A 243 11.64 23.82 -1.15
C ASN A 243 11.63 23.75 -2.69
N ASN A 244 12.73 23.29 -3.31
CA ASN A 244 12.93 23.27 -4.75
C ASN A 244 12.79 21.86 -5.35
N ARG A 245 12.31 21.77 -6.60
CA ARG A 245 12.39 20.50 -7.33
C ARG A 245 13.86 20.14 -7.49
N ILE A 246 14.26 19.02 -6.90
CA ILE A 246 15.48 18.35 -7.33
C ILE A 246 15.33 18.08 -8.84
N SER A 247 16.32 18.51 -9.64
CA SER A 247 16.29 18.42 -11.11
C SER A 247 15.90 17.01 -11.57
N ARG A 248 14.94 16.89 -12.50
CA ARG A 248 14.45 15.57 -12.94
C ARG A 248 15.49 14.73 -13.70
N ALA A 249 16.47 15.37 -14.33
CA ALA A 249 17.45 14.70 -15.19
C ALA A 249 18.61 14.04 -14.41
N THR A 250 19.17 14.76 -13.42
CA THR A 250 20.30 14.27 -12.60
C THR A 250 19.85 13.94 -11.17
N GLY A 251 18.72 14.49 -10.77
CA GLY A 251 18.37 14.61 -9.38
C GLY A 251 17.44 13.51 -8.86
N HIS A 252 16.86 12.64 -9.69
CA HIS A 252 16.04 11.54 -9.16
C HIS A 252 16.87 10.57 -8.30
N LEU A 253 18.05 10.17 -8.81
CA LEU A 253 18.99 9.34 -8.04
C LEU A 253 19.57 10.10 -6.84
N VAL A 254 19.88 11.39 -6.99
CA VAL A 254 20.40 12.22 -5.89
C VAL A 254 19.35 12.40 -4.79
N TYR A 255 18.08 12.60 -5.16
CA TYR A 255 16.94 12.66 -4.25
C TYR A 255 16.79 11.35 -3.47
N GLN A 256 16.78 10.21 -4.16
CA GLN A 256 16.63 8.90 -3.53
C GLN A 256 17.81 8.57 -2.60
N LYS A 257 19.04 8.95 -2.98
CA LYS A 257 20.23 8.77 -2.13
C LYS A 257 20.13 9.50 -0.78
N ARG A 258 19.32 10.56 -0.66
CA ARG A 258 19.12 11.26 0.62
C ARG A 258 18.35 10.41 1.64
N PHE A 259 17.42 9.55 1.19
CA PHE A 259 16.68 8.67 2.08
C PHE A 259 17.60 7.68 2.82
N TYR A 260 18.56 7.07 2.13
CA TYR A 260 19.51 6.12 2.75
C TYR A 260 20.40 6.73 3.82
N ARG A 261 20.64 8.04 3.74
CA ARG A 261 21.52 8.76 4.68
C ARG A 261 20.75 9.43 5.80
N THR A 262 19.42 9.35 5.81
CA THR A 262 18.59 10.06 6.76
C THR A 262 17.94 9.09 7.73
N LYS A 263 17.89 9.48 9.01
CA LYS A 263 17.16 8.75 10.05
C LYS A 263 15.66 8.89 9.88
N PHE A 264 15.18 10.13 9.82
CA PHE A 264 13.74 10.45 9.81
C PHE A 264 13.29 11.20 8.55
N CYS A 265 12.33 10.65 7.80
CA CYS A 265 11.80 11.27 6.58
C CYS A 265 10.46 11.94 6.83
N ILE A 266 10.44 13.27 6.77
CA ILE A 266 9.29 14.06 7.18
C ILE A 266 8.24 14.00 6.06
N CYS A 267 7.04 13.58 6.44
CA CYS A 267 5.89 13.40 5.58
C CYS A 267 4.78 14.39 5.97
N PRO A 268 4.91 15.68 5.60
CA PRO A 268 3.92 16.69 5.95
C PRO A 268 2.65 16.57 5.11
N GLY A 269 1.52 16.76 5.77
CA GLY A 269 0.19 16.85 5.17
C GLY A 269 0.12 17.80 3.98
N GLY A 270 -0.81 17.57 3.06
CA GLY A 270 -1.14 18.51 1.99
C GLY A 270 -2.27 18.03 1.09
N SER A 271 -2.65 18.79 0.06
CA SER A 271 -3.81 18.48 -0.80
C SER A 271 -3.78 17.10 -1.52
N GLN A 272 -2.67 16.38 -1.42
CA GLN A 272 -2.42 15.04 -1.96
C GLN A 272 -1.70 14.21 -0.88
N VAL A 273 -2.32 14.04 0.31
CA VAL A 273 -1.60 13.62 1.54
C VAL A 273 -0.88 12.26 1.41
N ASN A 274 -1.32 11.36 0.54
CA ASN A 274 -0.53 10.18 0.21
C ASN A 274 0.52 10.51 -0.85
N SER A 275 1.47 11.36 -0.46
CA SER A 275 2.67 11.47 -1.25
C SER A 275 3.35 10.12 -1.19
N ALA A 276 3.74 9.59 -2.35
CA ALA A 276 4.66 8.46 -2.44
C ALA A 276 5.93 8.58 -1.58
N ARG A 277 6.21 9.76 -1.00
CA ARG A 277 7.21 9.92 0.05
C ARG A 277 7.02 8.94 1.22
N ILE A 278 5.80 8.64 1.66
CA ILE A 278 5.60 7.67 2.76
C ILE A 278 6.17 6.31 2.34
N THR A 279 5.77 5.81 1.17
CA THR A 279 6.26 4.52 0.65
C THR A 279 7.73 4.57 0.26
N ASP A 280 8.24 5.68 -0.26
CA ASP A 280 9.67 5.87 -0.57
C ASP A 280 10.50 5.83 0.73
N SER A 281 9.99 6.43 1.81
CA SER A 281 10.64 6.42 3.12
C SER A 281 10.74 4.99 3.64
N ILE A 282 9.63 4.25 3.61
CA ILE A 282 9.59 2.83 3.98
C ILE A 282 10.56 2.02 3.11
N HIS A 283 10.44 2.12 1.78
CA HIS A 283 11.27 1.37 0.82
C HIS A 283 12.77 1.63 1.00
N TYR A 284 13.18 2.87 1.21
CA TYR A 284 14.59 3.22 1.41
C TYR A 284 15.04 3.15 2.88
N GLY A 285 14.22 2.62 3.79
CA GLY A 285 14.53 2.43 5.20
C GLY A 285 14.60 3.71 6.04
N CYS A 286 14.12 4.84 5.54
CA CYS A 286 14.07 6.09 6.31
C CYS A 286 12.79 6.12 7.16
N VAL A 287 12.90 6.21 8.49
CA VAL A 287 11.75 6.17 9.40
C VAL A 287 10.78 7.31 9.07
N PRO A 288 9.55 7.04 8.62
CA PRO A 288 8.62 8.09 8.23
C PRO A 288 8.14 8.86 9.46
N VAL A 289 8.17 10.20 9.36
CA VAL A 289 7.57 11.11 10.35
C VAL A 289 6.28 11.65 9.75
N ILE A 290 5.15 11.09 10.15
CA ILE A 290 3.83 11.52 9.67
C ILE A 290 3.48 12.82 10.39
N LEU A 291 3.38 13.91 9.65
CA LEU A 291 3.09 15.24 10.18
C LEU A 291 1.77 15.74 9.58
N SER A 292 0.65 15.22 10.08
CA SER A 292 -0.70 15.51 9.59
C SER A 292 -1.75 15.26 10.67
N ASN A 293 -2.84 16.04 10.67
CA ASN A 293 -3.92 15.88 11.66
C ASN A 293 -5.05 14.96 11.18
N TYR A 294 -5.26 14.83 9.86
CA TYR A 294 -6.45 14.22 9.27
C TYR A 294 -6.07 13.32 8.10
N TYR A 295 -5.32 12.26 8.40
CA TYR A 295 -4.85 11.31 7.40
C TYR A 295 -4.94 9.89 7.92
N ASP A 296 -5.61 9.04 7.14
CA ASP A 296 -5.69 7.61 7.42
C ASP A 296 -4.51 6.91 6.73
N LEU A 297 -3.71 6.20 7.51
CA LEU A 297 -2.51 5.56 6.99
C LEU A 297 -2.86 4.23 6.30
N PRO A 298 -2.19 3.84 5.21
CA PRO A 298 -2.42 2.53 4.62
C PRO A 298 -2.16 1.43 5.65
N PHE A 299 -3.08 0.46 5.73
CA PHE A 299 -3.00 -0.69 6.63
C PHE A 299 -3.03 -0.33 8.12
N ASN A 300 -3.60 0.83 8.48
CA ASN A 300 -3.62 1.30 9.86
C ASN A 300 -4.37 0.36 10.83
N ASP A 301 -5.37 -0.37 10.35
CA ASP A 301 -6.10 -1.36 11.17
C ASP A 301 -5.32 -2.69 11.33
N ILE A 302 -4.21 -2.86 10.59
CA ILE A 302 -3.46 -4.11 10.48
C ILE A 302 -2.07 -3.97 11.13
N LEU A 303 -1.36 -2.92 10.76
CA LEU A 303 0.01 -2.63 11.17
C LEU A 303 0.03 -1.51 12.21
N ASP A 304 0.75 -1.73 13.31
CA ASP A 304 0.99 -0.71 14.33
C ASP A 304 2.07 0.27 13.85
N TRP A 305 1.61 1.38 13.26
CA TRP A 305 2.48 2.45 12.76
C TRP A 305 3.40 3.04 13.83
N GLN A 306 3.05 2.97 15.13
CA GLN A 306 3.94 3.47 16.19
C GLN A 306 5.20 2.62 16.34
N LYS A 307 5.22 1.39 15.83
CA LYS A 307 6.36 0.48 15.87
C LYS A 307 7.43 0.80 14.83
N PHE A 308 7.12 1.57 13.79
CA PHE A 308 8.02 1.83 12.67
C PHE A 308 7.96 3.26 12.11
N ALA A 309 7.16 4.14 12.70
CA ALA A 309 7.00 5.53 12.28
C ALA A 309 6.87 6.46 13.49
N VAL A 310 7.09 7.76 13.26
CA VAL A 310 6.84 8.81 14.26
C VAL A 310 5.59 9.58 13.83
N ILE A 311 4.54 9.57 14.65
CA ILE A 311 3.25 10.21 14.33
C ILE A 311 3.12 11.52 15.10
N LEU A 312 3.05 12.64 14.40
CA LEU A 312 3.04 14.00 14.95
C LEU A 312 1.84 14.81 14.44
N ARG A 313 1.40 15.76 15.26
CA ARG A 313 0.40 16.76 14.85
C ARG A 313 1.06 17.84 14.02
N GLU A 314 0.30 18.51 13.17
CA GLU A 314 0.86 19.63 12.38
C GLU A 314 1.44 20.76 13.23
N SER A 315 0.94 20.96 14.45
CA SER A 315 1.48 21.93 15.43
C SER A 315 2.89 21.60 15.89
N ASP A 316 3.30 20.33 15.85
CA ASP A 316 4.59 19.87 16.35
C ASP A 316 5.74 20.27 15.42
N VAL A 317 5.42 20.83 14.24
CA VAL A 317 6.40 21.38 13.30
C VAL A 317 7.35 22.38 13.96
N TYR A 318 6.91 23.16 14.95
CA TYR A 318 7.76 24.14 15.63
C TYR A 318 8.76 23.50 16.61
N GLN A 319 8.49 22.28 17.06
CA GLN A 319 9.35 21.51 17.96
C GLN A 319 9.99 20.29 17.27
N LEU A 320 9.84 20.19 15.94
CA LEU A 320 10.20 19.01 15.16
C LEU A 320 11.61 18.50 15.46
N LYS A 321 12.62 19.38 15.37
CA LYS A 321 14.00 18.98 15.67
C LYS A 321 14.18 18.46 17.09
N GLN A 322 13.55 19.10 18.08
CA GLN A 322 13.64 18.69 19.48
C GLN A 322 13.04 17.30 19.68
N ILE A 323 11.86 17.04 19.11
CA ILE A 323 11.18 15.74 19.17
C ILE A 323 12.04 14.65 18.53
N LEU A 324 12.61 14.90 17.33
CA LEU A 324 13.45 13.91 16.66
C LEU A 324 14.75 13.63 17.41
N LYS A 325 15.30 14.62 18.12
CA LYS A 325 16.51 14.45 18.96
C LYS A 325 16.22 13.80 20.32
N SER A 326 14.98 13.81 20.79
CA SER A 326 14.60 13.12 22.03
C SER A 326 14.44 11.61 21.86
N ILE A 327 14.26 11.13 20.63
CA ILE A 327 14.22 9.70 20.31
C ILE A 327 15.63 9.13 20.53
N SER A 328 15.75 8.12 21.40
CA SER A 328 17.05 7.52 21.70
C SER A 328 17.60 6.76 20.50
N HIS A 329 18.90 6.44 20.53
CA HIS A 329 19.47 5.61 19.47
C HIS A 329 18.85 4.21 19.44
N GLU A 330 18.59 3.61 20.60
CA GLU A 330 17.95 2.29 20.70
C GLU A 330 16.53 2.31 20.14
N GLU A 331 15.76 3.36 20.46
CA GLU A 331 14.41 3.56 19.93
C GLU A 331 14.42 3.74 18.40
N PHE A 332 15.35 4.54 17.88
CA PHE A 332 15.55 4.69 16.43
C PHE A 332 15.88 3.35 15.75
N VAL A 333 16.78 2.55 16.33
CA VAL A 333 17.15 1.22 15.81
C VAL A 333 15.94 0.29 15.81
N SER A 334 15.10 0.33 16.85
CA SER A 334 13.86 -0.44 16.91
C SER A 334 12.88 -0.04 15.80
N LEU A 335 12.62 1.27 15.65
CA LEU A 335 11.77 1.81 14.58
C LEU A 335 12.29 1.39 13.19
N HIS A 336 13.59 1.52 12.96
CA HIS A 336 14.25 1.16 11.70
C HIS A 336 14.14 -0.33 11.38
N ASN A 337 14.42 -1.22 12.36
CA ASN A 337 14.34 -2.66 12.14
C ASN A 337 12.90 -3.11 11.84
N ASN A 338 11.91 -2.51 12.51
CA ASN A 338 10.51 -2.77 12.21
C ASN A 338 10.08 -2.20 10.85
N LEU A 339 10.61 -1.04 10.47
CA LEU A 339 10.40 -0.46 9.14
C LEU A 339 10.86 -1.41 8.04
N VAL A 340 12.03 -2.02 8.18
CA VAL A 340 12.57 -2.99 7.21
C VAL A 340 11.64 -4.20 7.09
N LYS A 341 11.06 -4.69 8.20
CA LYS A 341 10.09 -5.80 8.17
C LYS A 341 8.80 -5.44 7.41
N VAL A 342 8.30 -4.21 7.52
CA VAL A 342 7.04 -3.80 6.87
C VAL A 342 7.19 -3.48 5.39
N GLN A 343 8.42 -3.28 4.87
CA GLN A 343 8.67 -2.90 3.47
C GLN A 343 7.90 -3.76 2.46
N LYS A 344 7.86 -5.08 2.67
CA LYS A 344 7.16 -6.02 1.80
C LYS A 344 5.68 -5.67 1.58
N HIS A 345 5.01 -5.15 2.62
CA HIS A 345 3.59 -4.78 2.58
C HIS A 345 3.31 -3.53 1.74
N PHE A 346 4.33 -2.73 1.43
CA PHE A 346 4.22 -1.52 0.63
C PHE A 346 4.80 -1.68 -0.79
N GLN A 347 5.25 -2.89 -1.14
CA GLN A 347 5.76 -3.21 -2.46
C GLN A 347 4.65 -3.83 -3.33
N TRP A 348 4.45 -3.32 -4.55
CA TRP A 348 3.62 -3.99 -5.54
C TRP A 348 4.47 -4.95 -6.38
N ASN A 349 3.98 -6.19 -6.53
CA ASN A 349 4.58 -7.20 -7.38
C ASN A 349 3.57 -7.65 -8.45
N THR A 350 4.09 -8.11 -9.59
CA THR A 350 3.30 -8.72 -10.65
C THR A 350 4.10 -9.91 -11.20
N PRO A 351 3.65 -11.17 -10.99
CA PRO A 351 2.46 -11.56 -10.24
C PRO A 351 2.52 -11.15 -8.75
N PRO A 352 1.37 -10.94 -8.08
CA PRO A 352 1.35 -10.57 -6.67
C PRO A 352 1.86 -11.73 -5.80
N VAL A 353 2.53 -11.41 -4.69
CA VAL A 353 3.07 -12.38 -3.73
C VAL A 353 2.45 -12.19 -2.35
N LYS A 354 2.36 -13.28 -1.57
CA LYS A 354 1.69 -13.26 -0.25
C LYS A 354 2.20 -12.08 0.61
N PHE A 355 1.25 -11.36 1.21
CA PHE A 355 1.47 -10.18 2.05
C PHE A 355 2.05 -8.92 1.35
N ASP A 356 2.16 -8.90 0.02
CA ASP A 356 2.52 -7.68 -0.70
C ASP A 356 1.40 -6.62 -0.67
N ALA A 357 1.66 -5.45 -1.24
CA ALA A 357 0.69 -4.36 -1.23
C ALA A 357 -0.66 -4.74 -1.87
N PHE A 358 -0.67 -5.62 -2.87
CA PHE A 358 -1.92 -6.11 -3.44
C PHE A 358 -2.68 -6.96 -2.43
N HIS A 359 -2.06 -7.98 -1.85
CA HIS A 359 -2.72 -8.85 -0.88
C HIS A 359 -3.18 -8.11 0.37
N MET A 360 -2.40 -7.15 0.85
CA MET A 360 -2.79 -6.31 2.00
C MET A 360 -4.04 -5.47 1.69
N VAL A 361 -4.16 -4.94 0.47
CA VAL A 361 -5.37 -4.22 0.03
C VAL A 361 -6.57 -5.17 -0.15
N ILE A 362 -6.34 -6.38 -0.67
CA ILE A 362 -7.40 -7.41 -0.74
C ILE A 362 -7.87 -7.79 0.65
N TYR A 363 -6.97 -7.86 1.63
CA TYR A 363 -7.33 -8.11 3.02
C TYR A 363 -8.12 -6.96 3.64
N GLU A 364 -7.77 -5.70 3.39
CA GLU A 364 -8.58 -4.55 3.81
C GLU A 364 -10.01 -4.58 3.23
N LEU A 365 -10.15 -5.00 1.96
CA LEU A 365 -11.45 -5.21 1.32
C LEU A 365 -12.21 -6.38 1.95
N TRP A 366 -11.52 -7.46 2.29
CA TRP A 366 -12.08 -8.56 3.05
C TRP A 366 -12.60 -8.08 4.40
N LEU A 367 -11.88 -7.26 5.15
CA LEU A 367 -12.42 -6.75 6.42
C LEU A 367 -13.71 -5.93 6.26
N ARG A 368 -13.95 -5.35 5.08
CA ARG A 368 -15.14 -4.54 4.74
C ARG A 368 -16.23 -5.31 3.99
N HIS A 369 -16.06 -6.60 3.72
CA HIS A 369 -17.01 -7.37 2.92
C HIS A 369 -18.32 -7.71 3.65
N HIS A 370 -18.33 -7.64 4.99
CA HIS A 370 -19.52 -7.88 5.79
C HIS A 370 -20.44 -6.65 5.76
N VAL A 371 -21.27 -6.56 4.73
CA VAL A 371 -22.25 -5.50 4.58
C VAL A 371 -23.39 -5.65 5.60
N ILE A 372 -23.73 -4.57 6.31
CA ILE A 372 -25.04 -4.43 6.96
C ILE A 372 -26.08 -4.34 5.85
N LYS A 373 -26.85 -5.42 5.64
CA LYS A 373 -28.01 -5.40 4.75
C LYS A 373 -29.09 -4.51 5.40
N TYR A 374 -29.35 -3.35 4.81
CA TYR A 374 -30.42 -2.44 5.25
C TYR A 374 -31.78 -2.88 4.73
#